data_AF-A0A2E0M5C3-F1
#
_entry.id   AF-A0A2E0M5C3-F1
#
_cell.length_a   1.000
_cell.length_b   1.000
_cell.length_c   1.000
_cell.angle_alpha   90.00
_cell.angle_beta   90.00
_cell.angle_gamma   90.00
#
_symmetry.space_group_name_H-M   'P 1'
#
loop_
_entity.id
_entity.type
_entity.pdbx_description
1 polymer ?
#
loop_
_entity_poly.entity_id
_entity_poly.type
_entity_poly.pdbx_seq_one_letter_code
_entity_poly.pdbx_strand_id
1 'polypeptide(L)'
;MTEEEAAKTLFLMSSIWTQKVSDPTLIIWRDKLTRYPYHMAEEAVHRLADVNKFFPSWAEMKEMIDSIKRGSVEPVKELESSKDWLSREENLERIAEIRKKLRK
;
A
#
# COMPACT_ATOMS: atom_id res chain seq x y z
N MET A 1 -0.11 -14.34 3.21
CA MET A 1 0.69 -15.48 2.69
C MET A 1 0.86 -16.51 3.79
N THR A 2 1.15 -17.76 3.46
CA THR A 2 1.46 -18.81 4.44
C THR A 2 2.83 -18.59 5.09
N GLU A 3 3.12 -19.30 6.19
CA GLU A 3 4.45 -19.26 6.80
C GLU A 3 5.56 -19.77 5.86
N GLU A 4 5.25 -20.78 5.04
CA GLU A 4 6.18 -21.33 4.05
C GLU A 4 6.48 -20.30 2.95
N GLU A 5 5.46 -19.61 2.46
CA GLU A 5 5.61 -18.51 1.50
C GLU A 5 6.44 -17.36 2.09
N ALA A 6 6.20 -16.98 3.35
CA ALA A 6 7.00 -15.97 4.03
C ALA A 6 8.47 -16.41 4.17
N ALA A 7 8.72 -17.70 4.47
CA ALA A 7 10.07 -18.25 4.52
C ALA A 7 10.75 -18.23 3.13
N LYS A 8 10.01 -18.54 2.05
CA LYS A 8 10.52 -18.41 0.67
C LYS A 8 10.89 -16.97 0.34
N THR A 9 10.06 -15.99 0.72
CA THR A 9 10.40 -14.57 0.55
C THR A 9 11.67 -14.20 1.32
N LEU A 10 11.80 -14.61 2.58
CA LEU A 10 13.02 -14.33 3.36
C LEU A 10 14.25 -15.01 2.77
N PHE A 11 14.11 -16.24 2.27
CA PHE A 11 15.18 -16.95 1.58
C PHE A 11 15.63 -16.21 0.31
N LEU A 12 14.68 -15.70 -0.49
CA LEU A 12 14.95 -14.85 -1.64
C LEU A 12 15.72 -13.59 -1.23
N MET A 13 15.25 -12.89 -0.19
CA MET A 13 15.92 -11.71 0.34
C MET A 13 17.36 -12.00 0.77
N SER A 14 17.59 -13.08 1.52
CA SER A 14 18.94 -13.48 1.96
C SER A 14 19.86 -13.90 0.81
N SER A 15 19.29 -14.34 -0.31
CA SER A 15 20.05 -14.67 -1.53
C SER A 15 20.50 -13.41 -2.28
N ILE A 16 19.69 -12.34 -2.24
CA ILE A 16 20.00 -11.05 -2.87
C ILE A 16 20.98 -10.24 -2.01
N TRP A 17 20.67 -10.09 -0.72
CA TRP A 17 21.49 -9.36 0.23
C TRP A 17 22.20 -10.33 1.17
N THR A 18 23.46 -10.61 0.86
CA THR A 18 24.29 -11.60 1.58
C THR A 18 24.78 -11.13 2.96
N GLN A 19 24.36 -9.95 3.41
CA GLN A 19 24.71 -9.43 4.73
C GLN A 19 24.04 -10.24 5.83
N LYS A 20 24.75 -10.41 6.96
CA LYS A 20 24.21 -11.14 8.10
C LYS A 20 23.08 -10.34 8.76
N VAL A 21 21.88 -10.91 8.72
CA VAL A 21 20.71 -10.42 9.46
C VAL A 21 20.53 -11.31 10.69
N SER A 22 20.10 -10.73 11.81
CA SER A 22 19.90 -11.50 13.05
C SER A 22 18.68 -12.43 12.94
N ASP A 23 18.79 -13.65 13.49
CA ASP A 23 17.68 -14.61 13.49
C ASP A 23 16.39 -14.05 14.12
N PRO A 24 16.43 -13.29 15.26
CA PRO A 24 15.25 -12.64 15.79
C PRO A 24 14.58 -11.68 14.80
N THR A 25 15.37 -10.95 14.00
CA THR A 25 14.84 -10.08 12.95
C THR A 25 14.09 -10.91 11.90
N LEU A 26 14.66 -12.01 11.44
CA LEU A 26 14.03 -12.87 10.42
C LEU A 26 12.72 -13.50 10.93
N ILE A 27 12.68 -13.92 12.21
CA ILE A 27 11.45 -14.44 12.85
C ILE A 27 10.35 -13.38 12.86
N ILE A 28 10.68 -12.14 13.26
CA ILE A 28 9.72 -11.03 13.29
C ILE A 28 9.24 -10.69 11.86
N TRP A 29 10.14 -10.70 10.89
CA TRP A 29 9.76 -10.43 9.50
C TRP A 29 8.85 -11.52 8.94
N ARG A 30 9.10 -12.79 9.25
CA ARG A 30 8.23 -13.90 8.85
C ARG A 30 6.80 -13.67 9.32
N ASP A 31 6.61 -13.35 10.61
CA ASP A 31 5.28 -13.03 11.16
C ASP A 31 4.62 -11.86 10.42
N LYS A 32 5.37 -10.78 10.20
CA LYS A 32 4.84 -9.59 9.54
C LYS A 32 4.46 -9.84 8.06
N LEU A 33 5.25 -10.64 7.35
CA LEU A 33 5.00 -10.99 5.94
C LEU A 33 3.69 -11.76 5.76
N THR A 34 3.29 -12.61 6.73
CA THR A 34 2.03 -13.38 6.65
C THR A 34 0.80 -12.51 6.38
N ARG A 35 0.84 -11.24 6.79
CA ARG A 35 -0.24 -10.25 6.63
C ARG A 35 -0.43 -9.75 5.19
N TYR A 36 0.48 -10.08 4.29
CA TYR A 36 0.49 -9.59 2.91
C TYR A 36 0.32 -10.73 1.90
N PRO A 37 -0.19 -10.47 0.68
CA PRO A 37 -0.19 -11.43 -0.41
C PRO A 37 1.22 -11.78 -0.85
N TYR A 38 1.49 -13.05 -1.17
CA TYR A 38 2.82 -13.54 -1.56
C TYR A 38 3.38 -12.79 -2.77
N HIS A 39 2.62 -12.71 -3.87
CA HIS A 39 3.03 -12.05 -5.10
C HIS A 39 3.44 -10.58 -4.91
N MET A 40 2.76 -9.83 -4.04
CA MET A 40 3.10 -8.42 -3.77
C MET A 40 4.42 -8.29 -3.01
N ALA A 41 4.69 -9.21 -2.08
CA ALA A 41 5.97 -9.19 -1.37
C ALA A 41 7.11 -9.63 -2.27
N GLU A 42 6.91 -10.65 -3.11
CA GLU A 42 7.90 -11.10 -4.09
C GLU A 42 8.25 -9.97 -5.07
N GLU A 43 7.25 -9.29 -5.63
CA GLU A 43 7.46 -8.11 -6.47
C GLU A 43 8.17 -6.97 -5.72
N ALA A 44 7.80 -6.72 -4.46
CA ALA A 44 8.47 -5.72 -3.65
C ALA A 44 9.96 -6.04 -3.43
N VAL A 45 10.31 -7.32 -3.21
CA VAL A 45 11.72 -7.76 -3.09
C VAL A 45 12.48 -7.44 -4.37
N HIS A 46 11.93 -7.78 -5.54
CA HIS A 46 12.58 -7.48 -6.82
C HIS A 46 12.79 -5.99 -7.04
N ARG A 47 11.76 -5.16 -6.81
CA ARG A 47 11.87 -3.71 -6.94
C ARG A 47 12.88 -3.11 -5.97
N LEU A 48 12.96 -3.62 -4.75
CA LEU A 48 13.95 -3.19 -3.76
C LEU A 48 15.36 -3.63 -4.14
N ALA A 49 15.53 -4.79 -4.74
CA ALA A 49 16.84 -5.26 -5.20
C ALA A 49 17.46 -4.33 -6.25
N ASP A 50 16.65 -3.70 -7.09
CA ASP A 50 17.12 -2.76 -8.11
C ASP A 50 17.62 -1.42 -7.53
N VAL A 51 17.13 -1.02 -6.35
CA VAL A 51 17.41 0.31 -5.76
C VAL A 51 18.25 0.27 -4.49
N ASN A 52 18.18 -0.83 -3.73
CA ASN A 52 18.84 -0.96 -2.44
C ASN A 52 20.04 -1.92 -2.51
N LYS A 53 21.22 -1.39 -2.21
CA LYS A 53 22.46 -2.18 -2.09
C LYS A 53 22.49 -3.09 -0.85
N PHE A 54 21.75 -2.73 0.19
CA PHE A 54 21.75 -3.40 1.49
C PHE A 54 20.38 -4.00 1.81
N PHE A 55 20.36 -4.98 2.72
CA PHE A 55 19.11 -5.59 3.19
C PHE A 55 18.18 -4.46 3.71
N PRO A 56 16.97 -4.33 3.14
CA PRO A 56 16.11 -3.21 3.44
C PRO A 56 15.60 -3.27 4.88
N SER A 57 15.25 -2.13 5.43
CA SER A 57 14.45 -2.06 6.64
C SER A 57 13.02 -2.57 6.38
N TRP A 58 12.33 -2.96 7.46
CA TRP A 58 10.93 -3.38 7.34
C TRP A 58 10.03 -2.23 6.84
N ALA A 59 10.37 -0.98 7.17
CA ALA A 59 9.63 0.18 6.72
C ALA A 59 9.67 0.32 5.20
N GLU A 60 10.86 0.20 4.59
CA GLU A 60 11.03 0.23 3.13
C GLU A 60 10.27 -0.93 2.45
N MET A 61 10.35 -2.14 3.02
CA MET A 61 9.59 -3.29 2.52
C MET A 61 8.08 -3.05 2.55
N LYS A 62 7.56 -2.60 3.69
CA LYS A 62 6.14 -2.30 3.85
C LYS A 62 5.68 -1.20 2.89
N GLU A 63 6.47 -0.13 2.75
CA GLU A 63 6.14 0.98 1.85
C GLU A 63 6.07 0.52 0.40
N MET A 64 7.03 -0.32 -0.04
CA MET A 64 7.02 -0.89 -1.38
C MET A 64 5.80 -1.77 -1.63
N ILE A 65 5.46 -2.68 -0.70
CA ILE A 65 4.26 -3.51 -0.79
C ILE A 65 2.99 -2.64 -0.85
N ASP A 66 2.88 -1.64 0.03
CA ASP A 66 1.72 -0.75 0.08
C ASP A 66 1.63 0.09 -1.21
N SER A 67 2.76 0.45 -1.81
CA SER A 67 2.83 1.15 -3.11
C SER A 67 2.30 0.28 -4.26
N ILE A 68 2.74 -0.99 -4.34
CA ILE A 68 2.23 -1.98 -5.29
C ILE A 68 0.73 -2.20 -5.09
N LYS A 69 0.29 -2.32 -3.82
CA LYS A 69 -1.12 -2.47 -3.48
C LYS A 69 -1.94 -1.28 -3.96
N ARG A 70 -1.47 -0.04 -3.75
CA ARG A 70 -2.16 1.16 -4.23
C ARG A 70 -2.24 1.21 -5.76
N GLY A 71 -1.19 0.77 -6.45
CA GLY A 71 -1.15 0.74 -7.92
C GLY A 71 -1.99 -0.39 -8.55
N SER A 72 -2.36 -1.42 -7.78
CA SER A 72 -3.20 -2.54 -8.22
C SER A 72 -4.69 -2.36 -7.91
N VAL A 73 -5.06 -1.38 -7.09
CA VAL A 73 -6.45 -0.91 -7.03
C VAL A 73 -6.73 -0.23 -8.37
N GLU A 74 -7.73 -0.71 -9.10
CA GLU A 74 -8.19 -0.13 -10.37
C GLU A 74 -8.18 1.41 -10.29
N PRO A 75 -7.86 2.10 -11.40
CA PRO A 75 -7.94 3.56 -11.43
C PRO A 75 -9.30 3.94 -10.87
N VAL A 76 -9.28 4.78 -9.83
CA VAL A 76 -10.47 5.31 -9.15
C VAL A 76 -11.52 5.52 -10.22
N LYS A 77 -12.63 4.74 -10.18
CA LYS A 77 -13.77 4.92 -11.08
C LYS A 77 -13.92 6.42 -11.25
N GLU A 78 -13.71 6.93 -12.46
CA GLU A 78 -13.95 8.33 -12.74
C GLU A 78 -15.31 8.62 -12.10
N LEU A 79 -15.35 9.59 -11.18
CA LEU A 79 -16.60 9.99 -10.56
C LEU A 79 -17.59 10.13 -11.72
N GLU A 80 -18.63 9.31 -11.73
CA GLU A 80 -19.67 9.43 -12.75
C GLU A 80 -20.02 10.92 -12.74
N SER A 81 -19.71 11.59 -13.86
CA SER A 81 -20.00 13.01 -13.97
C SER A 81 -21.52 13.09 -13.88
N SER A 82 -22.04 13.35 -12.68
CA SER A 82 -23.46 13.52 -12.49
C SER A 82 -23.80 14.70 -13.38
N LYS A 83 -24.53 14.43 -14.46
CA LYS A 83 -24.93 15.48 -15.41
C LYS A 83 -25.77 16.58 -14.73
N ASP A 84 -26.19 16.34 -13.49
CA ASP A 84 -26.83 17.28 -12.59
C ASP A 84 -25.83 18.24 -11.93
N TRP A 85 -25.09 18.98 -12.74
CA TRP A 85 -24.42 20.19 -12.25
C TRP A 85 -25.50 21.22 -11.96
N LEU A 86 -25.71 21.54 -10.68
CA LEU A 86 -26.62 22.63 -10.31
C LEU A 86 -26.14 23.93 -10.96
N SER A 87 -27.07 24.70 -11.50
CA SER A 87 -26.78 26.05 -11.93
C SER A 87 -26.23 26.87 -10.76
N ARG A 88 -25.49 27.95 -11.06
CA ARG A 88 -24.91 28.83 -10.03
C ARG A 88 -25.97 29.33 -9.03
N GLU A 89 -27.17 29.59 -9.53
CA GLU A 89 -28.30 30.08 -8.73
C GLU A 89 -28.82 29.00 -7.77
N GLU A 90 -29.08 27.80 -8.27
CA GLU A 90 -29.52 26.66 -7.44
C GLU A 90 -28.47 26.26 -6.39
N ASN A 91 -27.18 26.36 -6.72
CA ASN A 91 -26.10 26.12 -5.77
C ASN A 91 -26.07 27.16 -4.65
N LEU A 92 -26.27 28.43 -4.96
CA LEU A 92 -26.29 29.51 -3.97
C LEU A 92 -27.49 29.40 -3.03
N GLU A 93 -28.66 29.01 -3.55
CA GLU A 93 -29.85 28.74 -2.74
C GLU A 93 -29.63 27.57 -1.78
N ARG A 94 -29.12 26.43 -2.27
CA ARG A 94 -28.78 25.28 -1.41
C ARG A 94 -27.77 25.63 -0.33
N ILE A 95 -26.74 26.42 -0.65
CA ILE A 95 -25.76 26.89 0.34
C ILE A 95 -26.44 27.76 1.40
N ALA A 96 -27.37 28.64 1.00
CA ALA A 96 -28.11 29.47 1.94
C ALA A 96 -29.01 28.64 2.86
N GLU A 97 -29.70 27.62 2.33
CA GLU A 97 -30.51 26.70 3.13
C GLU A 97 -29.67 25.89 4.14
N ILE A 98 -28.53 25.36 3.71
CA ILE A 98 -27.62 24.61 4.58
C ILE A 98 -27.07 25.51 5.70
N ARG A 99 -26.65 26.74 5.36
CA ARG A 99 -26.21 27.74 6.37
C ARG A 99 -27.31 28.07 7.37
N LYS A 100 -28.57 28.10 6.95
CA LYS A 100 -29.72 28.32 7.83
C LYS A 100 -29.97 27.13 8.76
N LYS A 101 -29.76 25.90 8.28
CA LYS A 101 -29.88 24.68 9.10
C LYS A 101 -28.74 24.52 10.12
N LEU A 102 -27.51 24.91 9.76
CA LEU A 102 -26.33 24.85 10.63
C LEU A 102 -26.26 25.96 11.70
N ARG A 103 -27.10 27.00 11.59
CA ARG A 103 -27.20 28.11 12.56
C ARG A 103 -28.24 27.85 13.68
N LYS A 104 -28.80 26.64 13.76
CA LYS A 104 -29.57 26.15 14.91
C LYS A 104 -28.66 25.31 15.80
#